data_AF-A0A3L6JPU0-F1
#
_entry.id   AF-A0A3L6JPU0-F1
#
_cell.length_a   1.000
_cell.length_b   1.000
_cell.length_c   1.000
_cell.angle_alpha   90.00
_cell.angle_beta   90.00
_cell.angle_gamma   90.00
#
_symmetry.space_group_name_H-M   'P 1'
#
loop_
_entity.id
_entity.type
_entity.pdbx_description
1 polymer ?
#
loop_
_entity_poly.entity_id
_entity_poly.type
_entity_poly.pdbx_seq_one_letter_code
_entity_poly.pdbx_strand_id
1 'polypeptide(L)'
;MVGRSYPEAPPLSSEEAVTVFMGHGANMEIQVGYSKIQSGVVISYMRPPNCIAVLLDDGENSATIERNILRLAPTIDFNSDTWDRELEKAYRGLEDLITETTGEELLLNPNVKHLVADMMDGRLASVTPTHVLKATIRYPDAHEYLGNDDEEVLRLLRDLEDEEVLESRTYGRRVECRQCGDSDLMISLLCPSCNSEDIHKVYTVYCPKCGNQFQTLLADDLAVVKCLSCKQPVKVSQLSVIDVEPLCNKCGTASNDPKIVFKCGTCGKQLKGADLLSGTGLAYYFRNV
;
A
#
# COMPACT_ATOMS: atom_id res chain seq x y z
N MET A 1 -6.65 2.75 -34.15
CA MET A 1 -6.81 1.72 -33.10
C MET A 1 -7.85 0.74 -33.59
N VAL A 2 -7.46 -0.52 -33.78
CA VAL A 2 -8.42 -1.60 -34.08
C VAL A 2 -8.51 -2.41 -32.80
N GLY A 3 -9.55 -2.18 -32.01
CA GLY A 3 -9.82 -2.98 -30.82
C GLY A 3 -10.22 -4.39 -31.23
N ARG A 4 -9.70 -5.39 -30.52
CA ARG A 4 -10.12 -6.79 -30.62
C ARG A 4 -10.79 -7.15 -29.30
N SER A 5 -11.80 -7.99 -29.33
CA SER A 5 -12.57 -8.41 -28.14
C SER A 5 -12.76 -9.91 -28.14
N TYR A 6 -12.69 -10.52 -26.96
CA TYR A 6 -13.07 -11.89 -26.75
C TYR A 6 -13.91 -12.00 -25.46
N PRO A 7 -15.06 -12.70 -25.46
CA PRO A 7 -15.74 -13.31 -26.61
C PRO A 7 -16.08 -12.26 -27.68
N GLU A 8 -16.39 -12.67 -28.90
CA GLU A 8 -16.68 -11.72 -29.99
C GLU A 8 -17.79 -10.75 -29.58
N ALA A 9 -17.45 -9.47 -29.50
CA ALA A 9 -18.32 -8.37 -29.16
C ALA A 9 -18.12 -7.24 -30.17
N PRO A 10 -19.05 -6.28 -30.26
CA PRO A 10 -18.84 -5.09 -31.09
C PRO A 10 -17.53 -4.40 -30.67
N PRO A 11 -16.62 -4.10 -31.62
CA PRO A 11 -15.39 -3.40 -31.28
C PRO A 11 -15.73 -2.04 -30.69
N LEU A 12 -14.95 -1.60 -29.70
CA LEU A 12 -15.07 -0.26 -29.14
C LEU A 12 -14.98 0.78 -30.25
N SER A 13 -15.80 1.82 -30.15
CA SER A 13 -15.64 3.00 -31.01
C SER A 13 -14.28 3.66 -30.75
N SER A 14 -13.80 4.47 -31.70
CA SER A 14 -12.52 5.18 -31.52
C SER A 14 -12.54 6.11 -30.30
N GLU A 15 -13.69 6.71 -29.97
CA GLU A 15 -13.86 7.56 -28.80
C GLU A 15 -13.79 6.76 -27.49
N GLU A 16 -14.42 5.59 -27.45
CA GLU A 16 -14.36 4.69 -26.28
C GLU A 16 -12.96 4.13 -26.08
N ALA A 17 -12.28 3.74 -27.16
CA ALA A 17 -10.89 3.30 -27.09
C ALA A 17 -9.97 4.40 -26.52
N VAL A 18 -10.11 5.64 -27.00
CA VAL A 18 -9.35 6.78 -26.45
C VAL A 18 -9.67 6.99 -24.97
N THR A 19 -10.94 6.89 -24.57
CA THR A 19 -11.36 7.03 -23.17
C THR A 19 -10.66 5.99 -22.27
N VAL A 20 -10.62 4.72 -22.71
CA VAL A 20 -9.92 3.64 -21.99
C VAL A 20 -8.43 3.93 -21.85
N PHE A 21 -7.75 4.33 -22.93
CA PHE A 21 -6.32 4.69 -22.90
C PHE A 21 -6.05 5.90 -21.98
N MET A 22 -6.91 6.91 -22.01
CA MET A 22 -6.79 8.09 -21.15
C MET A 22 -7.03 7.77 -19.66
N GLY A 23 -7.72 6.67 -19.36
CA GLY A 23 -7.86 6.14 -18.00
C GLY A 23 -6.53 5.79 -17.32
N HIS A 24 -5.45 5.69 -18.08
CA HIS A 24 -4.08 5.45 -17.60
C HIS A 24 -3.24 6.73 -17.40
N GLY A 25 -3.88 7.90 -17.46
CA GLY A 25 -3.23 9.20 -17.36
C GLY A 25 -2.68 9.70 -18.70
N ALA A 26 -2.39 10.99 -18.78
CA ALA A 26 -1.97 11.64 -20.03
C ALA A 26 -0.66 11.07 -20.62
N ASN A 27 0.21 10.52 -19.76
CA ASN A 27 1.46 9.87 -20.14
C ASN A 27 1.36 8.33 -20.18
N MET A 28 0.19 7.74 -19.90
CA MET A 28 -0.01 6.28 -19.84
C MET A 28 0.89 5.54 -18.83
N GLU A 29 1.27 6.24 -17.74
CA GLU A 29 2.16 5.72 -16.69
C GLU A 29 1.40 4.91 -15.62
N ILE A 30 0.08 5.07 -15.51
CA ILE A 30 -0.73 4.32 -14.55
C ILE A 30 -1.02 2.94 -15.13
N GLN A 31 -0.68 1.87 -14.39
CA GLN A 31 -0.84 0.51 -14.90
C GLN A 31 -2.29 0.05 -15.00
N VAL A 32 -3.15 0.43 -14.05
CA VAL A 32 -4.58 0.07 -14.03
C VAL A 32 -5.43 1.31 -14.23
N GLY A 33 -6.32 1.27 -15.22
CA GLY A 33 -7.20 2.36 -15.59
C GLY A 33 -8.65 2.02 -15.30
N TYR A 34 -9.41 3.03 -14.90
CA TYR A 34 -10.85 2.93 -14.65
C TYR A 34 -11.57 3.92 -15.55
N SER A 35 -12.41 3.39 -16.44
CA SER A 35 -13.10 4.21 -17.45
C SER A 35 -14.58 3.87 -17.51
N LYS A 36 -15.42 4.87 -17.75
CA LYS A 36 -16.83 4.67 -18.05
C LYS A 36 -17.07 4.98 -19.51
N ILE A 37 -17.50 3.97 -20.27
CA ILE A 37 -17.86 4.08 -21.69
C ILE A 37 -19.38 3.91 -21.84
N GLN A 38 -19.89 3.98 -23.08
CA GLN A 38 -21.33 3.85 -23.32
C GLN A 38 -21.82 2.44 -22.95
N SER A 39 -21.00 1.43 -23.24
CA SER A 39 -21.31 0.01 -22.99
C SER A 39 -21.18 -0.42 -21.53
N GLY A 40 -20.62 0.42 -20.64
CA GLY A 40 -20.45 0.06 -19.23
C GLY A 40 -19.17 0.62 -18.58
N VAL A 41 -18.80 0.00 -17.45
CA VAL A 41 -17.55 0.32 -16.74
C VAL A 41 -16.46 -0.62 -17.25
N VAL A 42 -15.29 -0.06 -17.53
CA VAL A 42 -14.13 -0.79 -18.01
C VAL A 42 -13.00 -0.67 -17.00
N ILE A 43 -12.41 -1.81 -16.68
CA ILE A 43 -11.13 -1.90 -15.98
C ILE A 43 -10.08 -2.33 -16.99
N SER A 44 -9.03 -1.54 -17.13
CA SER A 44 -7.98 -1.78 -18.10
C SER A 44 -6.61 -1.91 -17.46
N TYR A 45 -5.74 -2.68 -18.08
CA TYR A 45 -4.32 -2.80 -17.74
C TYR A 45 -3.48 -2.37 -18.94
N MET A 46 -2.53 -1.46 -18.69
CA MET A 46 -1.66 -0.86 -19.69
C MET A 46 -0.26 -1.43 -19.62
N ARG A 47 0.24 -1.89 -20.77
CA ARG A 47 1.66 -2.11 -21.02
C ARG A 47 2.01 -1.45 -22.35
N PRO A 48 2.49 -0.19 -22.35
CA PRO A 48 2.62 0.60 -23.57
C PRO A 48 3.42 -0.15 -24.66
N PRO A 49 2.94 -0.15 -25.91
CA PRO A 49 1.81 0.63 -26.43
C PRO A 49 0.45 -0.07 -26.34
N ASN A 50 0.38 -1.26 -25.73
CA ASN A 50 -0.80 -2.13 -25.77
C ASN A 50 -1.57 -2.11 -24.43
N CYS A 51 -2.87 -2.35 -24.53
CA CYS A 51 -3.78 -2.32 -23.40
C CYS A 51 -4.76 -3.49 -23.50
N ILE A 52 -5.01 -4.16 -22.37
CA ILE A 52 -6.11 -5.11 -22.24
C ILE A 52 -7.16 -4.52 -21.33
N ALA A 53 -8.42 -4.74 -21.66
CA ALA A 53 -9.54 -4.14 -20.96
C ALA A 53 -10.65 -5.17 -20.75
N VAL A 54 -11.26 -5.13 -19.58
CA VAL A 54 -12.43 -5.94 -19.22
C VAL A 54 -13.61 -5.00 -19.06
N LEU A 55 -14.65 -5.24 -19.84
CA LEU A 55 -15.94 -4.59 -19.67
C LEU A 55 -16.71 -5.35 -18.59
N LEU A 56 -17.16 -4.63 -17.57
CA LEU A 56 -17.87 -5.21 -16.44
C LEU A 56 -19.36 -5.36 -16.72
N ASP A 57 -19.92 -6.48 -16.28
CA ASP A 57 -21.36 -6.71 -16.23
C ASP A 57 -22.00 -6.04 -15.00
N ASP A 58 -23.32 -5.83 -15.05
CA ASP A 58 -24.09 -5.23 -13.95
C ASP A 58 -24.01 -6.09 -12.68
N GLY A 59 -23.30 -5.57 -11.67
CA GLY A 59 -23.16 -6.21 -10.35
C GLY A 59 -21.81 -6.89 -10.11
N GLU A 60 -20.89 -6.88 -11.08
CA GLU A 60 -19.53 -7.39 -10.88
C GLU A 60 -18.71 -6.50 -9.92
N ASN A 61 -17.91 -7.16 -9.07
CA ASN A 61 -17.06 -6.45 -8.12
C ASN A 61 -15.78 -5.99 -8.80
N SER A 62 -15.67 -4.68 -9.03
CA SER A 62 -14.51 -4.05 -9.66
C SER A 62 -13.17 -4.40 -8.99
N ALA A 63 -13.12 -4.55 -7.66
CA ALA A 63 -11.90 -4.88 -6.93
C ALA A 63 -11.44 -6.33 -7.18
N THR A 64 -12.39 -7.26 -7.35
CA THR A 64 -12.08 -8.66 -7.71
C THR A 64 -11.48 -8.72 -9.11
N ILE A 65 -12.09 -8.00 -10.06
CA ILE A 65 -11.65 -7.97 -11.45
C ILE A 65 -10.29 -7.28 -11.58
N GLU A 66 -10.05 -6.14 -10.92
CA GLU A 66 -8.73 -5.50 -10.86
C GLU A 66 -7.66 -6.47 -10.36
N ARG A 67 -7.90 -7.12 -9.21
CA ARG A 67 -6.95 -8.07 -8.63
C ARG A 67 -6.64 -9.23 -9.58
N ASN A 68 -7.66 -9.76 -10.24
CA ASN A 68 -7.50 -10.89 -11.14
C ASN A 68 -6.80 -10.49 -12.46
N ILE A 69 -7.10 -9.31 -13.01
CA ILE A 69 -6.37 -8.74 -14.15
C ILE A 69 -4.89 -8.57 -13.81
N LEU A 70 -4.56 -8.06 -12.62
CA LEU A 70 -3.16 -7.90 -12.17
C LEU A 70 -2.42 -9.24 -12.07
N ARG A 71 -3.11 -10.31 -11.66
CA ARG A 71 -2.55 -11.68 -11.62
C ARG A 71 -2.34 -12.27 -13.01
N LEU A 72 -3.22 -11.92 -13.94
CA LEU A 72 -3.21 -12.44 -15.30
C LEU A 72 -2.18 -11.72 -16.19
N ALA A 73 -2.00 -10.41 -16.00
CA ALA A 73 -1.15 -9.57 -16.85
C ALA A 73 0.28 -10.09 -17.09
N PRO A 74 1.00 -10.70 -16.13
CA PRO A 74 2.30 -11.30 -16.38
C PRO A 74 2.30 -12.48 -17.37
N THR A 75 1.15 -13.14 -17.56
CA THR A 75 1.00 -14.33 -18.40
C THR A 75 0.57 -14.02 -19.84
N ILE A 76 0.23 -12.76 -20.11
CA ILE A 76 -0.18 -12.26 -21.42
C ILE A 76 1.04 -11.75 -22.17
N ASP A 77 1.22 -12.20 -23.41
CA ASP A 77 2.22 -11.62 -24.30
C ASP A 77 1.67 -10.36 -24.99
N PHE A 78 1.92 -9.21 -24.37
CA PHE A 78 1.52 -7.90 -24.91
C PHE A 78 2.25 -7.50 -26.20
N ASN A 79 3.23 -8.28 -26.69
CA ASN A 79 3.89 -8.03 -27.97
C ASN A 79 3.54 -9.11 -29.01
N SER A 80 2.55 -9.96 -28.72
CA SER A 80 2.15 -11.05 -29.60
C SER A 80 1.57 -10.52 -30.92
N ASP A 81 1.95 -11.14 -32.03
CA ASP A 81 1.29 -10.94 -33.33
C ASP A 81 -0.07 -11.70 -33.43
N THR A 82 -0.36 -12.56 -32.44
CA THR A 82 -1.56 -13.42 -32.39
C THR A 82 -2.54 -13.02 -31.28
N TRP A 83 -2.95 -11.75 -31.26
CA TRP A 83 -3.81 -11.18 -30.21
C TRP A 83 -5.12 -11.92 -29.97
N ASP A 84 -5.73 -12.53 -30.99
CA ASP A 84 -7.00 -13.24 -30.80
C ASP A 84 -6.83 -14.45 -29.86
N ARG A 85 -5.70 -15.16 -29.97
CA ARG A 85 -5.34 -16.28 -29.10
C ARG A 85 -4.95 -15.80 -27.70
N GLU A 86 -4.23 -14.68 -27.59
CA GLU A 86 -3.88 -14.11 -26.29
C GLU A 86 -5.13 -13.60 -25.54
N LEU A 87 -6.08 -13.00 -26.24
CA LEU A 87 -7.35 -12.55 -25.65
C LEU A 87 -8.22 -13.73 -25.20
N GLU A 88 -8.31 -14.80 -26.01
CA GLU A 88 -9.03 -16.02 -25.59
C GLU A 88 -8.39 -16.66 -24.36
N LYS A 89 -7.05 -16.80 -24.34
CA LYS A 89 -6.31 -17.33 -23.19
C LYS A 89 -6.50 -16.45 -21.95
N ALA A 90 -6.42 -15.14 -22.12
CA ALA A 90 -6.63 -14.18 -21.05
C ALA A 90 -8.05 -14.27 -20.48
N TYR A 91 -9.07 -14.33 -21.35
CA TYR A 91 -10.46 -14.48 -20.94
C TYR A 91 -10.69 -15.76 -20.14
N ARG A 92 -10.22 -16.91 -20.63
CA ARG A 92 -10.34 -18.20 -19.92
C ARG A 92 -9.63 -18.16 -18.57
N GLY A 93 -8.40 -17.65 -18.52
CA GLY A 93 -7.66 -17.49 -17.27
C GLY A 93 -8.34 -16.53 -16.28
N LEU A 94 -9.04 -15.52 -16.78
CA LEU A 94 -9.84 -14.62 -15.95
C LEU A 94 -11.10 -15.31 -15.43
N GLU A 95 -11.82 -16.06 -16.26
CA GLU A 95 -12.96 -16.89 -15.83
C GLU A 95 -12.55 -17.91 -14.76
N ASP A 96 -11.42 -18.60 -14.96
CA ASP A 96 -10.86 -19.53 -13.98
C ASP A 96 -10.59 -18.78 -12.66
N LEU A 97 -9.93 -17.62 -12.69
CA LEU A 97 -9.66 -16.81 -11.49
C LEU A 97 -10.91 -16.22 -10.82
N ILE A 98 -11.99 -15.99 -11.57
CA ILE A 98 -13.27 -15.51 -11.04
C ILE A 98 -14.03 -16.68 -10.39
N THR A 99 -13.95 -17.87 -10.98
CA THR A 99 -14.63 -19.08 -10.50
C THR A 99 -13.90 -19.77 -9.34
N GLU A 100 -12.57 -19.70 -9.26
CA GLU A 100 -11.73 -20.46 -8.31
C GLU A 100 -11.46 -19.80 -6.94
N THR A 101 -12.26 -18.84 -6.44
CA THR A 101 -12.03 -18.43 -5.04
C THR A 101 -13.30 -18.13 -4.28
N THR A 102 -14.08 -19.18 -4.06
CA THR A 102 -15.10 -19.23 -3.03
C THR A 102 -14.46 -19.34 -1.63
N GLY A 103 -15.18 -18.91 -0.58
CA GLY A 103 -14.72 -19.07 0.80
C GLY A 103 -14.49 -20.54 1.19
N GLU A 104 -15.19 -21.47 0.53
CA GLU A 104 -15.01 -22.92 0.73
C GLU A 104 -13.69 -23.42 0.15
N GLU A 105 -13.30 -22.97 -1.04
CA GLU A 105 -12.00 -23.29 -1.65
C GLU A 105 -10.82 -22.71 -0.86
N LEU A 106 -10.98 -21.51 -0.29
CA LEU A 106 -9.98 -20.96 0.62
C LEU A 106 -9.78 -21.83 1.86
N LEU A 107 -10.84 -22.44 2.39
CA LEU A 107 -10.79 -23.37 3.53
C LEU A 107 -10.21 -24.75 3.17
N LEU A 108 -10.07 -25.08 1.89
CA LEU A 108 -9.33 -26.27 1.46
C LEU A 108 -7.82 -26.11 1.66
N ASN A 109 -7.31 -24.87 1.69
CA ASN A 109 -5.91 -24.61 2.00
C ASN A 109 -5.63 -24.98 3.47
N PRO A 110 -4.72 -25.94 3.75
CA PRO A 110 -4.45 -26.41 5.11
C PRO A 110 -4.01 -25.29 6.06
N ASN A 111 -3.26 -24.30 5.57
CA ASN A 111 -2.78 -23.17 6.36
C ASN A 111 -3.91 -22.21 6.73
N VAL A 112 -4.82 -21.94 5.79
CA VAL A 112 -6.01 -21.10 6.04
C VAL A 112 -6.94 -21.80 7.02
N LYS A 113 -7.18 -23.10 6.82
CA LYS A 113 -7.99 -23.91 7.74
C LYS A 113 -7.41 -23.91 9.15
N HIS A 114 -6.10 -24.05 9.29
CA HIS A 114 -5.43 -24.00 10.58
C HIS A 114 -5.57 -22.62 11.25
N LEU A 115 -5.31 -21.54 10.50
CA LEU A 115 -5.46 -20.18 10.99
C LEU A 115 -6.89 -19.91 11.49
N VAL A 116 -7.90 -20.25 10.68
CA VAL A 116 -9.31 -20.05 11.02
C VAL A 116 -9.70 -20.90 12.22
N ALA A 117 -9.26 -22.17 12.28
CA ALA A 117 -9.53 -23.04 13.43
C ALA A 117 -8.93 -22.48 14.73
N ASP A 118 -7.68 -21.99 14.70
CA ASP A 118 -7.06 -21.33 15.85
C ASP A 118 -7.82 -20.09 16.29
N MET A 119 -8.36 -19.32 15.35
CA MET A 119 -9.19 -18.16 15.67
C MET A 119 -10.55 -18.56 16.27
N MET A 120 -11.22 -19.57 15.70
CA MET A 120 -12.50 -20.08 16.18
C MET A 120 -12.39 -20.70 17.58
N ASP A 121 -11.31 -21.42 17.84
CA ASP A 121 -11.04 -22.05 19.14
C ASP A 121 -10.48 -21.05 20.18
N GLY A 122 -10.28 -19.78 19.80
CA GLY A 122 -9.75 -18.73 20.68
C GLY A 122 -8.25 -18.86 20.99
N ARG A 123 -7.51 -19.77 20.32
CA ARG A 123 -6.05 -19.86 20.41
C ARG A 123 -5.37 -18.64 19.81
N LEU A 124 -5.98 -18.03 18.79
CA LEU A 124 -5.56 -16.77 18.18
C LEU A 124 -6.70 -15.76 18.21
N ALA A 125 -6.67 -14.81 19.15
CA ALA A 125 -7.77 -13.86 19.31
C ALA A 125 -7.95 -12.92 18.10
N SER A 126 -6.85 -12.53 17.44
CA SER A 126 -6.88 -11.62 16.30
C SER A 126 -5.58 -11.69 15.51
N VAL A 127 -5.64 -11.35 14.22
CA VAL A 127 -4.47 -11.10 13.37
C VAL A 127 -4.25 -9.60 13.31
N THR A 128 -3.22 -9.11 14.01
CA THR A 128 -2.90 -7.67 14.07
C THR A 128 -1.72 -7.34 13.16
N PRO A 129 -1.81 -6.28 12.33
CA PRO A 129 -0.67 -5.85 11.54
C PRO A 129 0.42 -5.25 12.44
N THR A 130 1.67 -5.37 11.99
CA THR A 130 2.82 -4.68 12.58
C THR A 130 3.31 -3.63 11.60
N HIS A 131 3.26 -2.35 11.98
CA HIS A 131 3.75 -1.25 11.15
C HIS A 131 5.23 -1.02 11.42
N VAL A 132 6.07 -1.41 10.46
CA VAL A 132 7.53 -1.35 10.56
C VAL A 132 8.09 -0.30 9.59
N LEU A 133 8.93 0.59 10.11
CA LEU A 133 9.81 1.45 9.35
C LEU A 133 11.09 0.68 9.04
N LYS A 134 11.34 0.46 7.75
CA LYS A 134 12.57 -0.19 7.28
C LYS A 134 13.66 0.85 7.10
N ALA A 135 14.82 0.60 7.67
CA ALA A 135 16.00 1.44 7.46
C ALA A 135 16.69 1.00 6.15
N THR A 136 16.59 1.83 5.11
CA THR A 136 17.29 1.61 3.82
C THR A 136 18.52 2.51 3.75
N ILE A 137 19.66 1.94 3.35
CA ILE A 137 20.88 2.70 3.05
C ILE A 137 20.82 3.13 1.59
N ARG A 138 21.07 4.41 1.32
CA ARG A 138 21.06 4.99 -0.03
C ARG A 138 22.29 5.85 -0.23
N TYR A 139 22.80 5.85 -1.46
CA TYR A 139 23.88 6.74 -1.90
C TYR A 139 23.37 7.59 -3.09
N PRO A 140 22.61 8.66 -2.84
CA PRO A 140 21.98 9.45 -3.90
C PRO A 140 22.98 9.94 -4.95
N ASP A 141 24.17 10.38 -4.52
CA ASP A 141 25.22 10.86 -5.44
C ASP A 141 25.75 9.73 -6.35
N ALA A 142 25.73 8.48 -5.89
CA ALA A 142 26.14 7.33 -6.69
C ALA A 142 25.08 6.92 -7.72
N HIS A 143 23.81 7.26 -7.49
CA HIS A 143 22.73 6.87 -8.40
C HIS A 143 22.86 7.51 -9.79
N GLU A 144 23.45 8.70 -9.86
CA GLU A 144 23.74 9.38 -11.13
C GLU A 144 24.71 8.59 -12.03
N TYR A 145 25.55 7.74 -11.44
CA TYR A 145 26.59 6.99 -12.15
C TYR A 145 26.29 5.50 -12.28
N LEU A 146 25.64 4.92 -11.26
CA LEU A 146 25.46 3.47 -11.12
C LEU A 146 23.99 3.03 -11.29
N GLY A 147 23.05 3.97 -11.45
CA GLY A 147 21.61 3.69 -11.57
C GLY A 147 20.86 3.79 -10.24
N ASN A 148 19.53 3.55 -10.28
CA ASN A 148 18.62 3.82 -9.15
C ASN A 148 18.30 2.58 -8.28
N ASP A 149 19.01 1.48 -8.46
CA ASP A 149 18.84 0.27 -7.65
C ASP A 149 19.74 0.35 -6.41
N ASP A 150 19.13 0.63 -5.25
CA ASP A 150 19.84 0.78 -3.97
C ASP A 150 20.72 -0.45 -3.65
N GLU A 151 20.24 -1.67 -3.94
CA GLU A 151 20.98 -2.92 -3.64
C GLU A 151 22.18 -3.10 -4.56
N GLU A 152 21.99 -2.84 -5.85
CA GLU A 152 23.06 -2.93 -6.85
C GLU A 152 24.13 -1.85 -6.63
N VAL A 153 23.74 -0.62 -6.30
CA VAL A 153 24.65 0.48 -5.95
C VAL A 153 25.50 0.10 -4.74
N LEU A 154 24.88 -0.44 -3.69
CA LEU A 154 25.58 -0.93 -2.49
C LEU A 154 26.57 -2.05 -2.83
N ARG A 155 26.18 -2.98 -3.71
CA ARG A 155 27.03 -4.08 -4.17
C ARG A 155 28.26 -3.55 -4.91
N LEU A 156 28.07 -2.66 -5.89
CA LEU A 156 29.14 -2.07 -6.68
C LEU A 156 30.12 -1.24 -5.83
N LEU A 157 29.64 -0.48 -4.85
CA LEU A 157 30.51 0.27 -3.94
C LEU A 157 31.38 -0.65 -3.08
N ARG A 158 30.86 -1.81 -2.65
CA ARG A 158 31.64 -2.84 -1.95
C ARG A 158 32.64 -3.51 -2.88
N ASP A 159 32.24 -3.88 -4.09
CA ASP A 159 33.14 -4.47 -5.09
C ASP A 159 34.34 -3.53 -5.37
N LEU A 160 34.10 -2.21 -5.47
CA LEU A 160 35.15 -1.21 -5.65
C LEU A 160 36.06 -1.03 -4.42
N GLU A 161 35.54 -1.24 -3.21
CA GLU A 161 36.36 -1.26 -1.99
C GLU A 161 37.21 -2.53 -1.91
N ASP A 162 36.63 -3.69 -2.22
CA ASP A 162 37.31 -4.99 -2.25
C ASP A 162 38.46 -4.99 -3.28
N GLU A 163 38.29 -4.32 -4.41
CA GLU A 163 39.32 -4.09 -5.44
C GLU A 163 40.26 -2.91 -5.12
N GLU A 164 40.21 -2.39 -3.89
CA GLU A 164 41.05 -1.29 -3.39
C GLU A 164 40.96 0.03 -4.18
N VAL A 165 39.93 0.22 -5.02
CA VAL A 165 39.67 1.48 -5.75
C VAL A 165 39.09 2.53 -4.79
N LEU A 166 38.19 2.09 -3.93
CA LEU A 166 37.60 2.89 -2.87
C LEU A 166 38.09 2.42 -1.50
N GLU A 167 37.98 3.29 -0.51
CA GLU A 167 38.07 2.94 0.90
C GLU A 167 36.81 3.42 1.61
N SER A 168 36.20 2.57 2.45
CA SER A 168 35.12 3.00 3.31
C SER A 168 35.65 3.64 4.59
N ARG A 169 34.95 4.67 5.06
CA ARG A 169 35.15 5.28 6.37
C ARG A 169 33.81 5.38 7.07
N THR A 170 33.83 5.30 8.40
CA THR A 170 32.63 5.46 9.22
C THR A 170 31.99 6.83 8.96
N TYR A 171 30.69 6.83 8.67
CA TYR A 171 29.92 8.02 8.38
C TYR A 171 28.54 7.93 9.02
N GLY A 172 28.26 8.85 9.96
CA GLY A 172 27.00 8.86 10.69
C GLY A 172 26.75 7.60 11.53
N ARG A 173 25.51 7.48 12.02
CA ARG A 173 25.02 6.32 12.77
C ARG A 173 23.74 5.81 12.12
N ARG A 174 23.51 4.51 12.22
CA ARG A 174 22.22 3.89 11.90
C ARG A 174 21.65 3.22 13.13
N VAL A 175 20.34 3.09 13.16
CA VAL A 175 19.68 2.36 14.24
C VAL A 175 19.90 0.87 14.00
N GLU A 176 20.32 0.17 15.05
CA GLU A 176 20.53 -1.27 15.00
C GLU A 176 20.14 -1.88 16.34
N CYS A 177 19.32 -2.93 16.29
CA CYS A 177 18.90 -3.67 17.46
C CYS A 177 20.03 -4.59 17.93
N ARG A 178 20.66 -4.27 19.07
CA ARG A 178 21.74 -5.08 19.65
C ARG A 178 21.35 -6.51 20.03
N GLN A 179 20.05 -6.81 20.09
CA GLN A 179 19.56 -8.15 20.40
C GLN A 179 19.54 -9.07 19.17
N CYS A 180 19.34 -8.53 17.96
CA CYS A 180 19.16 -9.36 16.76
C CYS A 180 19.91 -8.85 15.51
N GLY A 181 20.57 -7.69 15.56
CA GLY A 181 21.30 -7.08 14.44
C GLY A 181 20.42 -6.36 13.42
N ASP A 182 19.09 -6.47 13.53
CA ASP A 182 18.16 -5.86 12.58
C ASP A 182 18.06 -4.33 12.76
N SER A 183 17.74 -3.64 11.67
CA SER A 183 17.54 -2.18 11.62
C SER A 183 16.07 -1.78 11.44
N ASP A 184 15.17 -2.75 11.30
CA ASP A 184 13.73 -2.53 11.25
C ASP A 184 13.18 -1.97 12.58
N LEU A 185 12.34 -0.95 12.51
CA LEU A 185 11.84 -0.19 13.66
C LEU A 185 10.33 -0.09 13.71
N MET A 186 9.76 -0.25 14.90
CA MET A 186 8.39 0.16 15.21
C MET A 186 8.43 1.41 16.08
N ILE A 187 7.57 2.37 15.75
CA ILE A 187 7.32 3.54 16.58
C ILE A 187 5.92 3.40 17.19
N SER A 188 5.86 3.30 18.51
CA SER A 188 4.61 3.29 19.27
C SER A 188 4.41 4.65 19.95
N LEU A 189 3.21 5.21 19.80
CA LEU A 189 2.77 6.41 20.52
C LEU A 189 1.94 5.99 21.72
N LEU A 190 2.45 6.24 22.93
CA LEU A 190 1.83 5.78 24.17
C LEU A 190 1.18 6.93 24.93
N CYS A 191 0.04 6.67 25.56
CA CYS A 191 -0.60 7.62 26.45
C CYS A 191 0.34 7.90 27.64
N PRO A 192 0.65 9.17 27.96
CA PRO A 192 1.57 9.50 29.05
C PRO A 192 1.04 9.06 30.42
N SER A 193 -0.29 8.97 30.60
CA SER A 193 -0.91 8.58 31.86
C SER A 193 -0.95 7.06 32.09
N CYS A 194 -1.20 6.26 31.05
CA CYS A 194 -1.47 4.81 31.22
C CYS A 194 -0.66 3.90 30.30
N ASN A 195 0.23 4.45 29.46
CA ASN A 195 1.03 3.78 28.44
C ASN A 195 0.23 2.97 27.40
N SER A 196 -1.05 3.26 27.21
CA SER A 196 -1.87 2.63 26.16
C SER A 196 -1.54 3.20 24.79
N GLU A 197 -1.51 2.34 23.77
CA GLU A 197 -1.38 2.72 22.34
C GLU A 197 -2.72 3.18 21.73
N ASP A 198 -3.83 3.05 22.48
CA ASP A 198 -5.20 3.34 22.02
C ASP A 198 -5.52 4.84 22.16
N ILE A 199 -4.90 5.64 21.29
CA ILE A 199 -5.03 7.10 21.22
C ILE A 199 -5.64 7.50 19.88
N HIS A 200 -6.70 8.29 19.89
CA HIS A 200 -7.43 8.71 18.70
C HIS A 200 -7.60 10.22 18.65
N LYS A 201 -7.65 10.77 17.43
CA LYS A 201 -7.99 12.18 17.23
C LYS A 201 -9.50 12.35 17.31
N VAL A 202 -9.95 13.10 18.32
CA VAL A 202 -11.33 13.55 18.45
C VAL A 202 -11.44 14.92 17.80
N TYR A 203 -12.29 15.04 16.79
CA TYR A 203 -12.51 16.26 16.04
C TYR A 203 -13.76 16.96 16.58
N THR A 204 -13.61 18.21 16.98
CA THR A 204 -14.75 19.11 17.19
C THR A 204 -15.06 19.78 15.87
N VAL A 205 -16.26 19.53 15.32
CA VAL A 205 -16.66 19.98 13.99
C VAL A 205 -17.95 20.78 14.02
N TYR A 206 -18.09 21.70 13.07
CA TYR A 206 -19.34 22.43 12.82
C TYR A 206 -20.21 21.70 11.80
N CYS A 207 -21.48 21.49 12.12
CA CYS A 207 -22.44 20.89 11.19
C CYS A 207 -23.01 21.96 10.22
N PRO A 208 -22.75 21.88 8.90
CA PRO A 208 -23.27 22.86 7.95
C PRO A 208 -24.80 22.80 7.79
N LYS A 209 -25.44 21.69 8.20
CA LYS A 209 -26.89 21.50 8.07
C LYS A 209 -27.70 22.14 9.18
N CYS A 210 -27.22 22.10 10.43
CA CYS A 210 -27.97 22.60 11.60
C CYS A 210 -27.26 23.69 12.39
N GLY A 211 -26.02 24.01 12.02
CA GLY A 211 -25.21 25.04 12.66
C GLY A 211 -24.71 24.70 14.07
N ASN A 212 -24.87 23.45 14.53
CA ASN A 212 -24.37 23.02 15.83
C ASN A 212 -22.98 22.39 15.73
N GLN A 213 -22.21 22.52 16.80
CA GLN A 213 -20.94 21.82 16.97
C GLN A 213 -21.17 20.42 17.56
N PHE A 214 -20.34 19.46 17.17
CA PHE A 214 -20.32 18.13 17.77
C PHE A 214 -18.94 17.50 17.66
N GLN A 215 -18.64 16.54 18.54
CA GLN A 215 -17.41 15.76 18.51
C GLN A 215 -17.59 14.48 17.69
N THR A 216 -16.56 14.11 16.93
CA THR A 216 -16.57 12.88 16.14
C THR A 216 -15.16 12.34 15.89
N LEU A 217 -15.08 11.07 15.51
CA LEU A 217 -13.87 10.42 15.05
C LEU A 217 -13.91 10.37 13.52
N LEU A 218 -12.91 10.96 12.87
CA LEU A 218 -12.76 10.91 11.42
C LEU A 218 -11.66 9.89 11.10
N ALA A 219 -12.06 8.66 10.80
CA ALA A 219 -11.16 7.66 10.23
C ALA A 219 -10.82 8.03 8.79
N ASP A 220 -9.64 7.61 8.31
CA ASP A 220 -9.10 8.06 7.01
C ASP A 220 -10.05 7.77 5.83
N ASP A 221 -10.79 6.65 5.86
CA ASP A 221 -11.72 6.24 4.79
C ASP A 221 -13.18 6.70 5.03
N LEU A 222 -13.44 7.54 6.03
CA LEU A 222 -14.80 7.95 6.38
C LEU A 222 -15.32 9.06 5.45
N ALA A 223 -16.21 8.72 4.52
CA ALA A 223 -16.80 9.70 3.59
C ALA A 223 -17.95 10.53 4.20
N VAL A 224 -18.70 9.94 5.15
CA VAL A 224 -19.92 10.53 5.71
C VAL A 224 -19.98 10.30 7.22
N VAL A 225 -20.31 11.36 7.96
CA VAL A 225 -20.58 11.30 9.40
C VAL A 225 -22.04 11.67 9.68
N LYS A 226 -22.63 11.09 10.72
CA LYS A 226 -23.95 11.48 11.22
C LYS A 226 -23.79 12.56 12.28
N CYS A 227 -24.36 13.75 12.05
CA CYS A 227 -24.36 14.81 13.05
C CYS A 227 -25.08 14.35 14.32
N LEU A 228 -24.44 14.50 15.48
CA LEU A 228 -25.03 14.04 16.74
C LEU A 228 -26.22 14.90 17.21
N SER A 229 -26.31 16.15 16.76
CA SER A 229 -27.38 17.08 17.14
C SER A 229 -28.63 16.92 16.26
N CYS A 230 -28.51 17.01 14.93
CA CYS A 230 -29.66 16.93 14.01
C CYS A 230 -29.87 15.56 13.36
N LYS A 231 -28.97 14.59 13.64
CA LYS A 231 -29.02 13.22 13.11
C LYS A 231 -28.94 13.10 11.59
N GLN A 232 -28.66 14.20 10.89
CA GLN A 232 -28.50 14.21 9.44
C GLN A 232 -27.10 13.71 9.03
N PRO A 233 -26.98 12.99 7.91
CA PRO A 233 -25.68 12.64 7.33
C PRO A 233 -25.02 13.88 6.74
N VAL A 234 -23.72 14.05 6.95
CA VAL A 234 -22.90 15.14 6.45
C VAL A 234 -21.64 14.55 5.82
N LYS A 235 -21.28 15.00 4.62
CA LYS A 235 -20.02 14.57 4.00
C LYS A 235 -18.85 15.12 4.80
N VAL A 236 -17.82 14.30 5.04
CA VAL A 236 -16.64 14.74 5.81
C VAL A 236 -15.96 15.95 5.16
N SER A 237 -15.93 16.01 3.82
CA SER A 237 -15.42 17.15 3.05
C SER A 237 -16.19 18.47 3.22
N GLN A 238 -17.38 18.43 3.83
CA GLN A 238 -18.20 19.62 4.11
C GLN A 238 -18.12 20.04 5.58
N LEU A 239 -17.43 19.29 6.44
CA LEU A 239 -17.26 19.63 7.84
C LEU A 239 -16.21 20.72 7.98
N SER A 240 -16.50 21.72 8.81
CA SER A 240 -15.48 22.67 9.27
C SER A 240 -14.91 22.14 10.58
N VAL A 241 -13.63 21.76 10.57
CA VAL A 241 -12.90 21.34 11.78
C VAL A 241 -12.57 22.59 12.59
N ILE A 242 -13.00 22.60 13.85
CA ILE A 242 -12.77 23.69 14.79
C ILE A 242 -11.55 23.39 15.66
N ASP A 243 -11.49 22.17 16.18
CA ASP A 243 -10.44 21.72 17.08
C ASP A 243 -10.20 20.21 16.93
N VAL A 244 -9.00 19.78 17.29
CA VAL A 244 -8.57 18.38 17.25
C VAL A 244 -7.80 18.05 18.51
N GLU A 245 -8.31 17.11 19.29
CA GLU A 245 -7.71 16.68 20.55
C GLU A 245 -7.40 15.18 20.51
N PRO A 246 -6.15 14.74 20.76
CA PRO A 246 -5.83 13.33 20.91
C PRO A 246 -6.28 12.83 22.28
N LEU A 247 -7.13 11.82 22.29
CA LEU A 247 -7.73 11.22 23.48
C LEU A 247 -7.34 9.75 23.60
N CYS A 248 -6.93 9.33 24.79
CA CYS A 248 -6.72 7.92 25.08
C CYS A 248 -8.05 7.25 25.43
N ASN A 249 -8.48 6.26 24.64
CA ASN A 249 -9.71 5.51 24.88
C ASN A 249 -9.66 4.70 26.20
N LYS A 250 -8.47 4.28 26.63
CA LYS A 250 -8.32 3.46 27.85
C LYS A 250 -8.53 4.25 29.14
N CYS A 251 -8.13 5.52 29.20
CA CYS A 251 -8.14 6.29 30.45
C CYS A 251 -8.77 7.69 30.33
N GLY A 252 -9.17 8.11 29.14
CA GLY A 252 -9.78 9.43 28.89
C GLY A 252 -8.80 10.61 29.00
N THR A 253 -7.49 10.36 29.14
CA THR A 253 -6.51 11.46 29.12
C THR A 253 -6.44 12.07 27.73
N ALA A 254 -6.68 13.37 27.64
CA ALA A 254 -6.33 14.19 26.49
C ALA A 254 -4.86 14.60 26.58
N SER A 255 -4.08 14.38 25.53
CA SER A 255 -2.68 14.82 25.47
C SER A 255 -2.21 15.01 24.04
N ASN A 256 -1.61 16.17 23.76
CA ASN A 256 -0.92 16.46 22.51
C ASN A 256 0.53 15.95 22.47
N ASP A 257 1.02 15.40 23.59
CA ASP A 257 2.40 14.90 23.73
C ASP A 257 2.36 13.40 24.10
N PRO A 258 2.15 12.50 23.13
CA PRO A 258 2.24 11.08 23.37
C PRO A 258 3.69 10.68 23.63
N LYS A 259 3.90 9.74 24.55
CA LYS A 259 5.22 9.17 24.81
C LYS A 259 5.65 8.30 23.63
N ILE A 260 6.70 8.71 22.95
CA ILE A 260 7.28 7.98 21.82
C ILE A 260 8.16 6.84 22.33
N VAL A 261 7.90 5.62 21.85
CA VAL A 261 8.72 4.44 22.17
C VAL A 261 9.15 3.74 20.89
N PHE A 262 10.45 3.44 20.80
CA PHE A 262 11.02 2.65 19.72
C PHE A 262 11.12 1.18 20.13
N LYS A 263 10.71 0.29 19.24
CA LYS A 263 10.89 -1.17 19.38
C LYS A 263 11.54 -1.71 18.10
N CYS A 264 12.32 -2.78 18.21
CA CYS A 264 12.81 -3.50 17.05
C CYS A 264 11.64 -4.17 16.30
N GLY A 265 11.55 -3.97 14.99
CA GLY A 265 10.51 -4.54 14.12
C GLY A 265 10.53 -6.07 14.07
N THR A 266 11.70 -6.68 14.30
CA THR A 266 11.89 -8.12 14.16
C THR A 266 11.70 -8.87 15.48
N CYS A 267 12.34 -8.41 16.57
CA CYS A 267 12.29 -9.12 17.86
C CYS A 267 11.43 -8.42 18.93
N GLY A 268 10.84 -7.26 18.63
CA GLY A 268 9.96 -6.52 19.54
C GLY A 268 10.67 -5.85 20.73
N LYS A 269 12.00 -5.97 20.84
CA LYS A 269 12.77 -5.38 21.94
C LYS A 269 12.65 -3.86 21.93
N GLN A 270 12.27 -3.28 23.07
CA GLN A 270 12.30 -1.83 23.24
C GLN A 270 13.73 -1.30 23.16
N LEU A 271 13.94 -0.31 22.28
CA LEU A 271 15.21 0.35 22.05
C LEU A 271 15.34 1.59 22.94
N LYS A 272 16.51 1.78 23.52
CA LYS A 272 16.90 2.97 24.28
C LYS A 272 17.72 3.91 23.39
N GLY A 273 17.96 5.14 23.85
CA GLY A 273 18.73 6.13 23.07
C GLY A 273 20.10 5.63 22.60
N ALA A 274 20.81 4.83 23.41
CA ALA A 274 22.08 4.23 23.00
C ALA A 274 21.93 3.18 21.88
N ASP A 275 20.78 2.51 21.81
CA ASP A 275 20.49 1.53 20.76
C ASP A 275 20.29 2.23 19.41
N LEU A 276 19.70 3.43 19.41
CA LEU A 276 19.52 4.29 18.24
C LEU A 276 20.83 4.79 17.61
N LEU A 277 21.96 4.61 18.28
CA LEU A 277 23.30 5.01 17.83
C LEU A 277 24.24 3.82 17.58
N SER A 278 23.71 2.59 17.57
CA SER A 278 24.55 1.38 17.61
C SER A 278 25.19 1.04 16.27
N GLY A 279 24.45 1.21 15.18
CA GLY A 279 24.94 0.89 13.85
C GLY A 279 25.83 2.02 13.31
N THR A 280 26.73 1.65 12.41
CA THR A 280 27.61 2.61 11.73
C THR A 280 27.26 2.64 10.24
N GLY A 281 27.09 3.85 9.70
CA GLY A 281 27.01 4.05 8.25
C GLY A 281 28.40 4.12 7.66
N LEU A 282 28.50 3.92 6.34
CA LEU A 282 29.75 3.99 5.60
C LEU A 282 29.67 5.10 4.57
N ALA A 283 30.77 5.78 4.35
CA ALA A 283 31.00 6.63 3.18
C ALA A 283 32.24 6.13 2.46
N TYR A 284 32.18 6.13 1.13
CA TYR A 284 33.26 5.65 0.27
C TYR A 284 34.06 6.82 -0.28
N TYR A 285 35.38 6.68 -0.27
CA TYR A 285 36.32 7.67 -0.77
C TYR A 285 37.24 7.02 -1.79
N PHE A 286 37.69 7.76 -2.79
CA PHE A 286 38.74 7.28 -3.67
C PHE A 286 40.01 7.02 -2.86
N ARG A 287 40.59 5.83 -3.02
CA ARG A 287 41.83 5.46 -2.33
C ARG A 287 43.00 6.14 -3.03
N ASN A 288 43.54 7.18 -2.40
CA ASN A 288 44.78 7.79 -2.87
C ASN A 288 45.96 6.88 -2.49
N VAL A 289 46.58 6.26 -3.49
CA VAL A 289 47.82 5.47 -3.37
C VAL A 289 49.01 6.39 -3.12
#